data_AF-A0A9E6WLP5-F1
#
_entry.id   AF-A0A9E6WLP5-F1
#
_cell.length_a   1.000
_cell.length_b   1.000
_cell.length_c   1.000
_cell.angle_alpha   90.00
_cell.angle_beta   90.00
_cell.angle_gamma   90.00
#
_symmetry.space_group_name_H-M   'P 1'
#
loop_
_entity.id
_entity.type
_entity.pdbx_description
1 polymer ?
#
loop_
_entity_poly.entity_id
_entity_poly.type
_entity_poly.pdbx_seq_one_letter_code
_entity_poly.pdbx_strand_id
1 'polypeptide(L)'
;MVSSADPLNEFLAWCLDIQSYLGARNQANPYTITDTPFSNSFGLGATGRDRVQAVFDANFATLDVGNGSQAAAFQVALWNAVYDDDWTATGGLFSVSAGNFIEGLADGFLAQAQAYAGGKQYNLTFWESTPGQQQTKRQNLVSVAPVPLPAAGVLMIGALGGLVALRRRKRPA
;
A
#
# COMPACT_ATOMS: atom_id res chain seq x y z
N MET A 1 -1.62 7.92 21.85
CA MET A 1 -0.19 8.13 21.55
C MET A 1 0.28 6.89 20.83
N VAL A 2 0.48 6.97 19.52
CA VAL A 2 1.00 5.84 18.72
C VAL A 2 2.48 5.72 19.07
N SER A 3 2.84 4.67 19.81
CA SER A 3 4.23 4.31 20.05
C SER A 3 4.88 4.05 18.70
N SER A 4 6.09 4.57 18.47
CA SER A 4 6.82 4.36 17.23
C SER A 4 7.11 2.88 17.05
N ALA A 5 6.23 2.21 16.32
CA ALA A 5 6.45 0.91 15.74
C ALA A 5 7.74 0.99 14.94
N ASP A 6 8.78 0.28 15.39
CA ASP A 6 9.93 0.00 14.52
C ASP A 6 9.35 -0.70 13.28
N PRO A 7 9.53 -0.17 12.06
CA PRO A 7 8.90 -0.71 10.85
C PRO A 7 9.31 -2.16 10.56
N LEU A 8 10.31 -2.70 11.27
CA LEU A 8 10.69 -4.11 11.26
C LEU A 8 10.00 -4.96 12.35
N ASN A 9 9.47 -4.35 13.42
CA ASN A 9 8.82 -5.05 14.53
C ASN A 9 7.29 -4.89 14.56
N GLU A 10 6.75 -3.79 14.02
CA GLU A 10 5.31 -3.57 13.90
C GLU A 10 5.00 -2.76 12.63
N PHE A 11 4.13 -3.29 11.78
CA PHE A 11 3.72 -2.64 10.54
C PHE A 11 2.27 -2.98 10.21
N LEU A 12 1.60 -2.07 9.52
CA LEU A 12 0.30 -2.35 8.92
C LEU A 12 0.51 -3.12 7.62
N ALA A 13 -0.21 -4.22 7.48
CA ALA A 13 -0.20 -5.05 6.29
C ALA A 13 -1.63 -5.32 5.81
N TRP A 14 -1.77 -5.45 4.50
CA TRP A 14 -3.01 -5.75 3.82
C TRP A 14 -2.95 -7.13 3.18
N CYS A 15 -4.09 -7.78 3.13
CA CYS A 15 -4.22 -9.14 2.64
C CYS A 15 -4.35 -9.14 1.12
N LEU A 16 -3.51 -9.84 0.39
CA LEU A 16 -3.65 -9.89 -1.07
C LEU A 16 -3.98 -11.32 -1.58
N ASP A 17 -3.90 -12.34 -0.73
CA ASP A 17 -4.19 -13.74 -1.11
C ASP A 17 -5.51 -14.23 -0.50
N ILE A 18 -6.63 -14.15 -1.24
CA ILE A 18 -7.97 -14.48 -0.72
C ILE A 18 -8.18 -15.99 -0.54
N GLN A 19 -7.39 -16.81 -1.21
CA GLN A 19 -7.53 -18.27 -1.19
C GLN A 19 -6.90 -18.93 0.04
N SER A 20 -6.14 -18.16 0.82
CA SER A 20 -5.43 -18.65 2.01
C SER A 20 -6.05 -18.05 3.28
N TYR A 21 -5.83 -18.68 4.44
CA TYR A 21 -6.27 -18.11 5.71
C TYR A 21 -5.23 -17.15 6.29
N LEU A 22 -5.70 -16.10 6.97
CA LEU A 22 -4.84 -15.27 7.79
C LEU A 22 -4.21 -16.10 8.93
N GLY A 23 -3.02 -15.68 9.36
CA GLY A 23 -2.40 -16.23 10.56
C GLY A 23 -3.27 -15.98 11.79
N ALA A 24 -3.37 -16.97 12.67
CA ALA A 24 -4.07 -16.80 13.94
C ALA A 24 -3.31 -15.81 14.85
N ARG A 25 -4.06 -15.09 15.69
CA ARG A 25 -3.48 -14.19 16.70
C ARG A 25 -2.48 -14.94 17.57
N ASN A 26 -1.36 -14.29 17.89
CA ASN A 26 -0.26 -14.85 18.70
C ASN A 26 0.44 -16.08 18.09
N GLN A 27 0.33 -16.30 16.78
CA GLN A 27 1.13 -17.29 16.07
C GLN A 27 2.08 -16.61 15.09
N ALA A 28 3.37 -16.92 15.23
CA ALA A 28 4.37 -16.52 14.25
C ALA A 28 4.20 -17.37 12.98
N ASN A 29 4.09 -16.71 11.83
CA ASN A 29 4.07 -17.36 10.53
C ASN A 29 5.26 -16.84 9.72
N PRO A 30 6.02 -17.71 9.05
CA PRO A 30 7.19 -17.29 8.28
C PRO A 30 6.77 -16.58 6.99
N TYR A 31 7.44 -15.47 6.71
CA TYR A 31 7.31 -14.68 5.49
C TYR A 31 8.69 -14.29 4.95
N THR A 32 8.78 -14.14 3.64
CA THR A 32 9.93 -13.53 2.95
C THR A 32 9.47 -12.35 2.12
N ILE A 33 10.36 -11.36 1.94
CA ILE A 33 10.15 -10.28 1.00
C ILE A 33 10.46 -10.80 -0.41
N THR A 34 9.64 -10.42 -1.39
CA THR A 34 9.82 -10.85 -2.79
C THR A 34 9.43 -9.75 -3.78
N ASP A 35 10.14 -9.70 -4.91
CA ASP A 35 9.81 -8.85 -6.06
C ASP A 35 8.94 -9.59 -7.10
N THR A 36 8.75 -10.90 -6.90
CA THR A 36 7.84 -11.74 -7.68
C THR A 36 6.72 -12.25 -6.78
N PRO A 37 5.84 -11.35 -6.26
CA PRO A 37 4.79 -11.75 -5.34
C PRO A 37 3.89 -12.83 -5.93
N PHE A 38 3.48 -13.73 -5.05
CA PHE A 38 2.49 -14.77 -5.30
C PHE A 38 3.00 -15.91 -6.17
N SER A 39 4.32 -16.08 -6.24
CA SER A 39 4.95 -17.25 -6.83
C SER A 39 4.49 -18.56 -6.16
N ASN A 40 4.06 -18.48 -4.91
CA ASN A 40 3.49 -19.59 -4.13
C ASN A 40 1.95 -19.74 -4.28
N SER A 41 1.31 -19.02 -5.22
CA SER A 41 -0.13 -19.15 -5.51
C SER A 41 -0.42 -19.04 -7.02
N PHE A 42 -0.79 -17.88 -7.52
CA PHE A 42 -1.19 -17.68 -8.93
C PHE A 42 -0.28 -16.71 -9.71
N GLY A 43 0.70 -16.10 -9.04
CA GLY A 43 1.65 -15.15 -9.62
C GLY A 43 1.03 -13.77 -9.86
N LEU A 44 1.48 -12.76 -9.10
CA LEU A 44 1.04 -11.38 -9.29
C LEU A 44 1.96 -10.69 -10.30
N GLY A 45 1.49 -10.68 -11.55
CA GLY A 45 2.18 -10.03 -12.67
C GLY A 45 2.28 -8.50 -12.55
N ALA A 46 3.00 -7.88 -13.48
CA ALA A 46 3.26 -6.44 -13.46
C ALA A 46 1.98 -5.61 -13.42
N THR A 47 0.99 -5.92 -14.27
CA THR A 47 -0.30 -5.22 -14.30
C THR A 47 -1.03 -5.23 -12.95
N GLY A 48 -1.06 -6.37 -12.26
CA GLY A 48 -1.69 -6.46 -10.94
C GLY A 48 -0.92 -5.66 -9.89
N ARG A 49 0.42 -5.68 -9.93
CA ARG A 49 1.23 -4.83 -9.04
C ARG A 49 1.02 -3.35 -9.30
N ASP A 50 0.90 -2.93 -10.55
CA ASP A 50 0.67 -1.54 -10.93
C ASP A 50 -0.72 -1.07 -10.47
N ARG A 51 -1.74 -1.93 -10.57
CA ARG A 51 -3.09 -1.66 -10.04
C ARG A 51 -3.08 -1.52 -8.51
N VAL A 52 -2.42 -2.44 -7.80
CA VAL A 52 -2.24 -2.34 -6.34
C VAL A 52 -1.51 -1.04 -5.97
N GLN A 53 -0.45 -0.69 -6.69
CA GLN A 53 0.28 0.56 -6.51
C GLN A 53 -0.63 1.79 -6.70
N ALA A 54 -1.46 1.82 -7.74
CA ALA A 54 -2.43 2.89 -7.98
C ALA A 54 -3.47 3.02 -6.85
N VAL A 55 -3.96 1.89 -6.30
CA VAL A 55 -4.89 1.91 -5.16
C VAL A 55 -4.24 2.56 -3.94
N PHE A 56 -2.98 2.24 -3.62
CA PHE A 56 -2.26 2.89 -2.52
C PHE A 56 -1.96 4.37 -2.79
N ASP A 57 -1.40 4.69 -3.96
CA ASP A 57 -0.97 6.04 -4.31
C ASP A 57 -2.13 7.04 -4.37
N ALA A 58 -3.31 6.59 -4.81
CA ALA A 58 -4.48 7.44 -4.91
C ALA A 58 -5.18 7.67 -3.55
N ASN A 59 -5.21 6.67 -2.68
CA ASN A 59 -6.17 6.64 -1.57
C ASN A 59 -5.54 6.62 -0.17
N PHE A 60 -4.33 6.07 -0.01
CA PHE A 60 -3.81 5.71 1.31
C PHE A 60 -3.53 6.92 2.21
N ALA A 61 -3.24 8.09 1.64
CA ALA A 61 -2.98 9.33 2.40
C ALA A 61 -4.18 9.80 3.23
N THR A 62 -5.39 9.52 2.74
CA THR A 62 -6.66 9.99 3.33
C THR A 62 -7.46 8.85 3.96
N LEU A 63 -6.97 7.61 3.87
CA LEU A 63 -7.63 6.42 4.40
C LEU A 63 -7.60 6.45 5.94
N ASP A 64 -8.78 6.38 6.57
CA ASP A 64 -8.88 6.13 8.01
C ASP A 64 -8.88 4.62 8.28
N VAL A 65 -7.71 4.09 8.60
CA VAL A 65 -7.52 2.65 8.93
C VAL A 65 -8.21 2.23 10.24
N GLY A 66 -8.58 3.18 11.10
CA GLY A 66 -9.38 2.92 12.31
C GLY A 66 -10.87 2.77 12.02
N ASN A 67 -11.33 3.26 10.86
CA ASN A 67 -12.70 3.09 10.41
C ASN A 67 -12.86 1.73 9.71
N GLY A 68 -13.52 0.79 10.39
CA GLY A 68 -13.70 -0.57 9.87
C GLY A 68 -14.38 -0.64 8.50
N SER A 69 -15.25 0.32 8.15
CA SER A 69 -15.89 0.36 6.83
C SER A 69 -14.93 0.82 5.74
N GLN A 70 -14.12 1.86 6.00
CA GLN A 70 -13.10 2.29 5.05
C GLN A 70 -12.00 1.23 4.88
N ALA A 71 -11.54 0.63 5.98
CA ALA A 71 -10.56 -0.45 5.91
C ALA A 71 -11.09 -1.67 5.13
N ALA A 72 -12.33 -2.10 5.38
CA ALA A 72 -12.94 -3.19 4.61
C ALA A 72 -13.10 -2.86 3.13
N ALA A 73 -13.59 -1.65 2.80
CA ALA A 73 -13.73 -1.22 1.42
C ALA A 73 -12.38 -1.10 0.69
N PHE A 74 -11.34 -0.62 1.38
CA PHE A 74 -9.99 -0.58 0.83
C PHE A 74 -9.42 -1.99 0.59
N GLN A 75 -9.69 -2.93 1.49
CA GLN A 75 -9.33 -4.34 1.32
C GLN A 75 -10.03 -4.97 0.10
N VAL A 76 -11.29 -4.64 -0.16
CA VAL A 76 -12.02 -5.06 -1.37
C VAL A 76 -11.39 -4.48 -2.63
N ALA A 77 -11.05 -3.18 -2.63
CA ALA A 77 -10.38 -2.54 -3.77
C ALA A 77 -9.03 -3.21 -4.09
N LEU A 78 -8.26 -3.60 -3.07
CA LEU A 78 -7.01 -4.34 -3.26
C LEU A 78 -7.24 -5.74 -3.84
N TRP A 79 -8.30 -6.44 -3.45
CA TRP A 79 -8.63 -7.73 -4.06
C TRP A 79 -9.10 -7.59 -5.50
N ASN A 80 -9.89 -6.57 -5.85
CA ASN A 80 -10.22 -6.29 -7.25
C ASN A 80 -8.96 -5.95 -8.06
N ALA A 81 -8.02 -5.18 -7.50
CA ALA A 81 -6.74 -4.89 -8.16
C ALA A 81 -5.92 -6.15 -8.49
N VAL A 82 -6.08 -7.21 -7.69
CA VAL A 82 -5.30 -8.45 -7.77
C VAL A 82 -6.00 -9.55 -8.58
N TYR A 83 -7.31 -9.72 -8.42
CA TYR A 83 -8.09 -10.84 -8.97
C TYR A 83 -8.99 -10.44 -10.15
N ASP A 84 -9.02 -9.16 -10.50
CA ASP A 84 -9.81 -8.64 -11.60
C ASP A 84 -9.01 -7.71 -12.52
N ASP A 85 -9.62 -7.42 -13.67
CA ASP A 85 -9.11 -6.47 -14.64
C ASP A 85 -9.99 -5.22 -14.83
N ASP A 86 -11.15 -5.16 -14.15
CA ASP A 86 -12.04 -4.00 -14.15
C ASP A 86 -11.73 -3.00 -13.00
N TRP A 87 -12.60 -2.03 -12.75
CA TRP A 87 -12.48 -1.11 -11.61
C TRP A 87 -13.80 -1.02 -10.84
N THR A 88 -14.43 -2.17 -10.60
CA THR A 88 -15.72 -2.25 -9.90
C THR A 88 -15.71 -3.31 -8.81
N ALA A 89 -16.33 -3.04 -7.67
CA ALA A 89 -16.42 -3.99 -6.57
C ALA A 89 -17.50 -5.06 -6.81
N THR A 90 -18.42 -4.83 -7.74
CA THR A 90 -19.65 -5.64 -7.93
C THR A 90 -19.72 -6.35 -9.28
N GLY A 91 -18.75 -6.11 -10.17
CA GLY A 91 -18.63 -6.75 -11.47
C GLY A 91 -17.39 -7.66 -11.57
N GLY A 92 -17.14 -8.15 -12.79
CA GLY A 92 -15.90 -8.84 -13.12
C GLY A 92 -15.73 -10.27 -12.59
N LEU A 93 -14.49 -10.77 -12.60
CA LEU A 93 -14.10 -12.09 -12.10
C LEU A 93 -14.08 -12.13 -10.56
N PHE A 94 -13.74 -11.00 -9.93
CA PHE A 94 -13.82 -10.76 -8.52
C PHE A 94 -14.91 -9.72 -8.25
N SER A 95 -16.05 -10.22 -7.75
CA SER A 95 -17.14 -9.39 -7.25
C SER A 95 -17.38 -9.69 -5.78
N VAL A 96 -17.74 -8.68 -5.01
CA VAL A 96 -18.28 -8.85 -3.66
C VAL A 96 -19.78 -8.61 -3.65
N SER A 97 -20.46 -9.32 -2.76
CA SER A 97 -21.81 -8.96 -2.30
C SER A 97 -21.67 -8.53 -0.85
N ALA A 98 -21.40 -7.24 -0.65
CA ALA A 98 -21.35 -6.61 0.66
C ALA A 98 -22.60 -5.74 0.86
N GLY A 99 -22.75 -5.09 2.02
CA GLY A 99 -23.78 -4.04 2.11
C GLY A 99 -23.43 -2.90 1.14
N ASN A 100 -24.44 -2.29 0.48
CA ASN A 100 -24.27 -1.24 -0.53
C ASN A 100 -23.29 -0.12 -0.13
N PHE A 101 -23.16 0.16 1.17
CA PHE A 101 -22.22 1.14 1.70
C PHE A 101 -20.75 0.76 1.49
N ILE A 102 -20.38 -0.50 1.74
CA ILE A 102 -19.00 -0.98 1.55
C ILE A 102 -18.67 -1.08 0.07
N GLU A 103 -19.62 -1.54 -0.73
CA GLU A 103 -19.50 -1.62 -2.19
C GLU A 103 -19.25 -0.23 -2.78
N GLY A 104 -20.08 0.77 -2.42
CA GLY A 104 -19.90 2.14 -2.88
C GLY A 104 -18.59 2.80 -2.42
N LEU A 105 -18.10 2.49 -1.22
CA LEU A 105 -16.77 2.95 -0.78
C LEU A 105 -15.64 2.29 -1.58
N ALA A 106 -15.75 0.99 -1.86
CA ALA A 106 -14.75 0.25 -2.63
C ALA A 106 -14.70 0.75 -4.08
N ASP A 107 -15.85 0.94 -4.72
CA ASP A 107 -15.96 1.57 -6.04
C ASP A 107 -15.36 2.98 -6.04
N GLY A 108 -15.54 3.74 -4.96
CA GLY A 108 -14.91 5.06 -4.79
C GLY A 108 -13.37 5.00 -4.77
N PHE A 109 -12.79 4.01 -4.09
CA PHE A 109 -11.33 3.81 -4.08
C PHE A 109 -10.79 3.30 -5.43
N LEU A 110 -11.54 2.42 -6.09
CA LEU A 110 -11.21 1.89 -7.43
C LEU A 110 -11.26 2.99 -8.50
N ALA A 111 -12.28 3.85 -8.47
CA ALA A 111 -12.39 4.99 -9.38
C ALA A 111 -11.25 5.99 -9.20
N GLN A 112 -10.86 6.27 -7.95
CA GLN A 112 -9.71 7.13 -7.65
C GLN A 112 -8.40 6.53 -8.16
N ALA A 113 -8.21 5.22 -7.97
CA ALA A 113 -7.04 4.49 -8.47
C ALA A 113 -6.98 4.51 -10.01
N GLN A 114 -8.10 4.26 -10.68
CA GLN A 114 -8.20 4.30 -12.15
C GLN A 114 -7.88 5.69 -12.72
N ALA A 115 -8.34 6.75 -12.04
CA ALA A 115 -8.11 8.13 -12.45
C ALA A 115 -6.75 8.69 -12.00
N TYR A 116 -5.96 7.92 -11.25
CA TYR A 116 -4.71 8.39 -10.68
C TYR A 116 -3.64 8.62 -11.75
N ALA A 117 -3.29 9.89 -11.97
CA ALA A 117 -2.23 10.29 -12.89
C ALA A 117 -0.99 10.85 -12.17
N GLY A 118 -0.94 10.75 -10.84
CA GLY A 118 0.20 11.19 -10.04
C GLY A 118 1.41 10.27 -10.16
N GLY A 119 2.55 10.71 -9.64
CA GLY A 119 3.73 9.85 -9.49
C GLY A 119 3.63 8.95 -8.25
N LYS A 120 4.49 7.94 -8.14
CA LYS A 120 4.56 7.02 -7.00
C LYS A 120 4.67 7.77 -5.66
N GLN A 121 3.73 7.55 -4.74
CA GLN A 121 3.69 8.17 -3.41
C GLN A 121 4.15 7.20 -2.31
N TYR A 122 3.97 5.90 -2.52
CA TYR A 122 4.29 4.88 -1.54
C TYR A 122 5.18 3.78 -2.10
N ASN A 123 6.12 3.30 -1.27
CA ASN A 123 6.82 2.05 -1.50
C ASN A 123 6.02 0.90 -0.91
N LEU A 124 5.78 -0.12 -1.74
CA LEU A 124 5.13 -1.35 -1.34
C LEU A 124 6.17 -2.43 -1.07
N THR A 125 5.98 -3.17 0.01
CA THR A 125 6.75 -4.37 0.35
C THR A 125 5.81 -5.56 0.32
N PHE A 126 6.07 -6.52 -0.56
CA PHE A 126 5.29 -7.74 -0.64
C PHE A 126 5.88 -8.83 0.24
N TRP A 127 5.04 -9.45 1.05
CA TRP A 127 5.39 -10.50 1.99
C TRP A 127 4.75 -11.81 1.53
N GLU A 128 5.58 -12.74 1.09
CA GLU A 128 5.15 -14.05 0.63
C GLU A 128 5.25 -15.07 1.77
N SER A 129 4.17 -15.81 2.02
CA SER A 129 4.14 -16.83 3.07
C SER A 129 5.02 -18.01 2.66
N THR A 130 5.98 -18.36 3.52
CA THR A 130 6.95 -19.44 3.28
C THR A 130 6.90 -20.48 4.40
N PRO A 131 5.76 -21.18 4.57
CA PRO A 131 5.62 -22.17 5.63
C PRO A 131 6.66 -23.29 5.50
N GLY A 132 7.16 -23.78 6.63
CA GLY A 132 7.90 -25.05 6.64
C GLY A 132 7.00 -26.23 6.29
N GLN A 133 7.58 -27.42 6.10
CA GLN A 133 6.89 -28.66 5.67
C GLN A 133 5.66 -29.04 6.53
N GLN A 134 5.60 -28.61 7.79
CA GLN A 134 4.49 -28.91 8.71
C GLN A 134 3.54 -27.72 8.95
N GLN A 135 3.72 -26.61 8.24
CA GLN A 135 2.93 -25.40 8.41
C GLN A 135 2.03 -25.17 7.20
N THR A 136 0.84 -24.62 7.45
CA THR A 136 -0.08 -24.20 6.39
C THR A 136 0.34 -22.84 5.87
N LYS A 137 0.29 -22.66 4.55
CA LYS A 137 0.43 -21.35 3.90
C LYS A 137 -0.59 -20.36 4.47
N ARG A 138 -0.13 -19.14 4.70
CA ARG A 138 -0.97 -18.00 5.09
C ARG A 138 -1.13 -17.04 3.93
N GLN A 139 -2.05 -16.09 4.08
CA GLN A 139 -2.23 -15.06 3.06
C GLN A 139 -0.93 -14.30 2.82
N ASN A 140 -0.56 -14.14 1.56
CA ASN A 140 0.48 -13.20 1.19
C ASN A 140 -0.02 -11.78 1.45
N LEU A 141 0.88 -10.91 1.90
CA LEU A 141 0.55 -9.58 2.39
C LEU A 141 1.29 -8.49 1.60
N VAL A 142 0.81 -7.27 1.71
CA VAL A 142 1.54 -6.07 1.29
C VAL A 142 1.57 -5.07 2.44
N SER A 143 2.74 -4.50 2.71
CA SER A 143 2.87 -3.34 3.59
C SER A 143 3.29 -2.12 2.78
N VAL A 144 3.07 -0.95 3.35
CA VAL A 144 3.21 0.33 2.67
C VAL A 144 4.01 1.31 3.51
N ALA A 145 4.91 2.04 2.88
CA ALA A 145 5.68 3.12 3.49
C ALA A 145 5.69 4.35 2.56
N PRO A 146 5.58 5.59 3.08
CA PRO A 146 5.69 6.79 2.25
C PRO A 146 7.03 6.84 1.51
N VAL A 147 7.02 7.26 0.24
CA VAL A 147 8.24 7.63 -0.48
C VAL A 147 8.81 8.89 0.18
N PRO A 148 10.08 8.89 0.60
CA PRO A 148 10.69 10.10 1.16
C PRO A 148 10.61 11.24 0.16
N LEU A 149 10.01 12.36 0.56
CA LEU A 149 10.01 13.56 -0.28
C LEU A 149 11.46 13.94 -0.57
N PRO A 150 11.82 14.22 -1.85
CA PRO A 150 13.18 14.57 -2.19
C PRO A 150 13.66 15.73 -1.32
N ALA A 151 14.80 15.53 -0.64
CA ALA A 151 15.49 16.59 0.10
C ALA A 151 15.82 17.79 -0.80
N ALA A 152 15.67 17.68 -2.12
CA ALA A 152 15.77 18.76 -3.10
C ALA A 152 15.01 20.02 -2.69
N GLY A 153 13.84 19.92 -2.06
CA GLY A 153 13.12 21.10 -1.56
C GLY A 153 13.88 21.83 -0.44
N VAL A 154 14.36 21.07 0.55
CA VAL A 154 15.18 21.59 1.67
C VAL A 154 16.54 22.08 1.18
N LEU A 155 17.16 21.37 0.23
CA LEU A 155 18.43 21.73 -0.38
C LEU A 155 18.31 22.99 -1.25
N MET A 156 17.21 23.17 -1.96
CA MET A 156 16.95 24.39 -2.74
C MET A 156 16.76 25.58 -1.80
N ILE A 157 15.95 25.44 -0.74
CA ILE A 157 15.78 26.48 0.28
C ILE A 157 17.12 26.77 0.98
N GLY A 158 17.88 25.73 1.32
CA GLY A 158 19.21 25.86 1.92
C GLY A 158 20.20 26.57 1.01
N ALA A 159 20.22 26.25 -0.29
CA ALA A 159 21.07 26.89 -1.28
C ALA A 159 20.68 28.36 -1.49
N LEU A 160 19.39 28.66 -1.62
CA LEU A 160 18.90 30.03 -1.75
C LEU A 160 19.20 30.85 -0.48
N GLY A 161 18.99 30.28 0.70
CA GLY A 161 19.34 30.89 1.98
C GLY A 161 20.84 31.15 2.11
N GLY A 162 21.67 30.19 1.70
CA GLY A 162 23.14 30.32 1.67
C GLY A 162 23.62 31.45 0.75
N LEU A 163 23.04 31.56 -0.45
CA LEU A 163 23.34 32.63 -1.41
C LEU A 163 22.96 34.02 -0.87
N VAL A 164 21.81 34.15 -0.21
CA VAL A 164 21.39 35.41 0.43
C VAL A 164 22.30 35.79 1.59
N ALA A 165 22.71 34.83 2.42
CA ALA A 165 23.64 35.07 3.53
C ALA A 165 25.03 35.52 3.04
N LEU A 166 25.54 34.90 1.97
CA LEU A 166 26.79 35.31 1.31
C LEU A 166 26.71 36.72 0.72
N ARG A 167 25.56 37.11 0.15
CA ARG A 167 25.32 38.47 -0.36
C ARG A 167 25.32 39.52 0.75
N ARG A 168 24.80 39.20 1.94
CA ARG A 168 24.82 40.11 3.10
C ARG A 168 26.22 40.33 3.66
N ARG A 169 27.12 39.34 3.60
CA ARG A 169 28.53 39.48 4.02
C ARG A 169 29.37 40.38 3.10
N LYS A 170 28.92 40.66 1.87
CA LYS A 170 29.65 41.47 0.88
C LYS A 170 29.24 42.95 0.84
N ARG A 171 28.33 43.41 1.71
CA ARG A 171 28.11 44.85 1.92
C ARG A 171 29.00 45.33 3.07
N PRO A 172 30.06 46.11 2.81
CA PRO A 172 30.73 46.87 3.86
C PRO A 172 29.76 47.95 4.38
N ALA A 173 29.92 48.34 5.65
CA ALA A 173 29.31 49.55 6.18
C ALA A 173 29.86 50.79 5.47
#